data_AF-A0A916FWU9-F1
#
_entry.id   AF-A0A916FWU9-F1
#
_cell.length_a   1.000
_cell.length_b   1.000
_cell.length_c   1.000
_cell.angle_alpha   90.00
_cell.angle_beta   90.00
_cell.angle_gamma   90.00
#
_symmetry.space_group_name_H-M   'P 1'
#
loop_
_entity.id
_entity.type
_entity.pdbx_description
1 polymer ?
#
loop_
_entity_poly.entity_id
_entity_poly.type
_entity_poly.pdbx_seq_one_letter_code
_entity_poly.pdbx_strand_id
1 'polypeptide(L)'
;EKDHPEVAPAQFEMNYSYTEVSIAADQILLYKLLSRQVAQKMDMTACFLPKPVTGVNGNGMHTNISISRGSTNLFWDKNARESLSQMGWDFIARVLTNALDICLILNSSVNAYRRLDPHFEAPNQIKASPIDRGSMVRIPIGNERSMRVEVRSIAPDANPYLALYALLKTGLEGSLDPQASDPANVRILPDNIYDAIDDFRSSKFVAEILGNCVQEKFAEVKLNAAHRSPRRLGSIIKSSEVVFHHEVTNQYLWNQF
;
A
#
# COMPACT_ATOMS: atom_id res chain seq x y z
N GLU A 1 -9.64 0.35 -18.14
CA GLU A 1 -10.23 -1.00 -17.99
C GLU A 1 -11.61 -0.95 -17.36
N LYS A 2 -11.76 -0.23 -16.24
CA LYS A 2 -13.05 -0.04 -15.57
C LYS A 2 -13.01 1.25 -14.76
N ASP A 3 -14.11 1.99 -14.74
CA ASP A 3 -14.35 3.08 -13.80
C ASP A 3 -15.65 2.79 -13.04
N HIS A 4 -15.69 3.11 -11.74
CA HIS A 4 -16.91 3.01 -10.96
C HIS A 4 -16.90 3.90 -9.72
N PRO A 5 -18.08 4.29 -9.22
CA PRO A 5 -18.20 4.73 -7.84
C PRO A 5 -17.78 3.61 -6.90
N GLU A 6 -17.13 4.01 -5.82
CA GLU A 6 -16.75 3.16 -4.70
C GLU A 6 -17.79 3.25 -3.57
N VAL A 7 -17.50 2.60 -2.45
CA VAL A 7 -18.44 2.43 -1.33
C VAL A 7 -18.78 3.75 -0.64
N ALA A 8 -17.81 4.65 -0.44
CA ALA A 8 -18.06 5.92 0.25
C ALA A 8 -18.61 7.00 -0.70
N PRO A 9 -19.39 7.98 -0.19
CA PRO A 9 -19.86 9.11 -0.98
C PRO A 9 -18.70 9.85 -1.66
N ALA A 10 -18.85 10.13 -2.95
CA ALA A 10 -17.83 10.78 -3.79
C ALA A 10 -16.47 10.06 -3.82
N GLN A 11 -16.45 8.75 -3.56
CA GLN A 11 -15.30 7.89 -3.77
C GLN A 11 -15.39 7.25 -5.16
N PHE A 12 -14.30 7.28 -5.91
CA PHE A 12 -14.24 6.75 -7.28
C PHE A 12 -12.96 5.94 -7.48
N GLU A 13 -13.07 4.85 -8.21
CA GLU A 13 -11.94 4.04 -8.67
C GLU A 13 -11.90 4.02 -10.19
N MET A 14 -10.71 4.23 -10.75
CA MET A 14 -10.45 4.03 -12.17
C MET A 14 -9.25 3.10 -12.33
N ASN A 15 -9.51 1.95 -12.96
CA ASN A 15 -8.53 0.92 -13.24
C ASN A 15 -8.00 1.06 -14.66
N TYR A 16 -6.68 1.05 -14.78
CA TYR A 16 -5.94 1.01 -16.04
C TYR A 16 -5.15 -0.29 -16.14
N SER A 17 -4.77 -0.65 -17.36
CA SER A 17 -4.12 -1.92 -17.64
C SER A 17 -2.76 -2.02 -16.95
N TYR A 18 -2.46 -3.23 -16.49
CA TYR A 18 -1.15 -3.56 -15.93
C TYR A 18 -0.05 -3.37 -16.97
N THR A 19 1.17 -3.16 -16.49
CA THR A 19 2.35 -2.97 -17.33
C THR A 19 3.61 -3.31 -16.54
N GLU A 20 4.79 -3.14 -17.14
CA GLU A 20 6.07 -3.32 -16.49
C GLU A 20 6.21 -2.41 -15.26
N VAL A 21 6.88 -2.90 -14.22
CA VAL A 21 6.86 -2.29 -12.88
C VAL A 21 7.25 -0.80 -12.86
N SER A 22 8.26 -0.39 -13.64
CA SER A 22 8.70 1.00 -13.69
C SER A 22 7.65 1.90 -14.33
N ILE A 23 7.03 1.46 -15.42
CA ILE A 23 5.96 2.17 -16.11
C ILE A 23 4.72 2.24 -15.22
N ALA A 24 4.42 1.17 -14.46
CA ALA A 24 3.30 1.16 -13.52
C ALA A 24 3.49 2.23 -12.42
N ALA A 25 4.71 2.39 -11.91
CA ALA A 25 5.02 3.46 -10.94
C ALA A 25 4.78 4.87 -11.52
N ASP A 26 5.23 5.11 -12.75
CA ASP A 26 4.99 6.37 -13.47
C ASP A 26 3.49 6.63 -13.66
N GLN A 27 2.75 5.60 -14.09
CA GLN A 27 1.30 5.66 -14.31
C GLN A 27 0.53 5.98 -13.02
N ILE A 28 0.95 5.46 -11.86
CA ILE A 28 0.33 5.80 -10.57
C ILE A 28 0.49 7.31 -10.28
N LEU A 29 1.67 7.88 -10.52
CA LEU A 29 1.91 9.30 -10.30
C LEU A 29 1.14 10.17 -11.29
N LEU A 30 1.14 9.78 -12.57
CA LEU A 30 0.38 10.47 -13.62
C LEU A 30 -1.12 10.41 -13.35
N TYR A 31 -1.65 9.27 -12.94
CA TYR A 31 -3.05 9.11 -12.55
C TYR A 31 -3.42 10.13 -11.46
N LYS A 32 -2.66 10.18 -10.37
CA LYS A 32 -2.90 11.13 -9.27
C LYS A 32 -2.82 12.58 -9.74
N LEU A 33 -1.86 12.91 -10.60
CA LEU A 33 -1.69 14.26 -11.14
C LEU A 33 -2.88 14.65 -12.03
N LEU A 34 -3.26 13.78 -12.96
CA LEU A 34 -4.37 14.00 -13.88
C LEU A 34 -5.70 14.12 -13.15
N SER A 35 -6.00 13.22 -12.20
CA SER A 35 -7.21 13.30 -11.38
C SER A 35 -7.32 14.65 -10.66
N ARG A 36 -6.21 15.16 -10.11
CA ARG A 36 -6.19 16.48 -9.46
C ARG A 36 -6.42 17.62 -10.44
N GLN A 37 -5.79 17.60 -11.61
CA GLN A 37 -5.98 18.65 -12.62
C GLN A 37 -7.41 18.66 -13.17
N VAL A 38 -8.00 17.49 -13.40
CA VAL A 38 -9.39 17.38 -13.84
C VAL A 38 -10.34 17.87 -12.76
N ALA A 39 -10.17 17.42 -11.51
CA ALA A 39 -10.99 17.89 -10.39
C ALA A 39 -10.89 19.41 -10.23
N GLN A 40 -9.68 19.98 -10.30
CA GLN A 40 -9.47 21.42 -10.18
C GLN A 40 -10.20 22.21 -11.29
N LYS A 41 -10.22 21.70 -12.53
CA LYS A 41 -10.97 22.32 -13.63
C LYS A 41 -12.49 22.27 -13.44
N MET A 42 -12.96 21.45 -12.52
CA MET A 42 -14.38 21.31 -12.14
C MET A 42 -14.67 21.95 -10.78
N ASP A 43 -13.77 22.80 -10.27
CA ASP A 43 -13.86 23.43 -8.94
C ASP A 43 -13.96 22.41 -7.78
N MET A 44 -13.34 21.23 -7.95
CA MET A 44 -13.27 20.15 -6.97
C MET A 44 -11.80 19.85 -6.58
N THR A 45 -11.58 19.06 -5.52
CA THR A 45 -10.25 18.51 -5.19
C THR A 45 -10.27 16.99 -5.18
N ALA A 46 -9.24 16.36 -5.77
CA ALA A 46 -9.04 14.92 -5.68
C ALA A 46 -8.12 14.59 -4.48
N CYS A 47 -8.59 13.71 -3.60
CA CYS A 47 -7.89 13.35 -2.37
C CYS A 47 -7.47 11.87 -2.39
N PHE A 48 -6.17 11.63 -2.24
CA PHE A 48 -5.58 10.29 -2.19
C PHE A 48 -5.12 9.92 -0.78
N LEU A 49 -5.64 10.61 0.24
CA LEU A 49 -5.41 10.23 1.63
C LEU A 49 -6.04 8.85 1.90
N PRO A 50 -5.39 7.95 2.65
CA PRO A 50 -5.93 6.61 2.92
C PRO A 50 -7.24 6.62 3.72
N LYS A 51 -7.38 7.59 4.63
CA LYS A 51 -8.59 7.80 5.41
C LYS A 51 -8.91 9.30 5.47
N PRO A 52 -9.57 9.86 4.45
CA PRO A 52 -9.84 11.31 4.41
C PRO A 52 -10.98 11.69 5.37
N VAL A 53 -11.94 10.78 5.61
CA VAL A 53 -13.12 10.99 6.44
C VAL A 53 -13.28 9.81 7.40
N THR A 54 -13.59 10.09 8.66
CA THR A 54 -13.88 9.06 9.69
C THR A 54 -15.28 8.47 9.49
N GLY A 55 -15.49 7.21 9.87
CA GLY A 55 -16.80 6.56 9.79
C GLY A 55 -17.23 6.06 8.41
N VAL A 56 -16.48 6.36 7.33
CA VAL A 56 -16.72 5.84 5.97
C VAL A 56 -15.51 5.06 5.45
N ASN A 57 -15.63 4.35 4.33
CA ASN A 57 -14.54 3.58 3.73
C ASN A 57 -13.31 4.46 3.41
N GLY A 58 -12.13 3.87 3.54
CA GLY A 58 -10.86 4.50 3.18
C GLY A 58 -10.48 4.23 1.72
N ASN A 59 -9.44 4.93 1.25
CA ASN A 59 -8.82 4.70 -0.05
C ASN A 59 -7.66 3.71 0.08
N GLY A 60 -7.66 2.66 -0.74
CA GLY A 60 -6.55 1.71 -0.88
C GLY A 60 -5.85 1.85 -2.23
N MET A 61 -4.67 1.25 -2.36
CA MET A 61 -3.98 1.07 -3.63
C MET A 61 -3.63 -0.40 -3.81
N HIS A 62 -4.66 -1.23 -4.04
CA HIS A 62 -4.45 -2.66 -4.25
C HIS A 62 -3.51 -2.88 -5.44
N THR A 63 -2.42 -3.61 -5.20
CA THR A 63 -1.38 -3.80 -6.20
C THR A 63 -1.35 -5.26 -6.64
N ASN A 64 -1.67 -5.46 -7.91
CA ASN A 64 -1.67 -6.77 -8.56
C ASN A 64 -0.28 -7.04 -9.16
N ILE A 65 0.33 -8.18 -8.83
CA ILE A 65 1.70 -8.55 -9.23
C ILE A 65 1.70 -9.96 -9.82
N SER A 66 2.39 -10.13 -10.96
CA SER A 66 2.72 -11.42 -11.53
C SER A 66 4.13 -11.36 -12.10
N ILE A 67 4.80 -12.51 -12.19
CA ILE A 67 6.15 -12.60 -12.76
C ILE A 67 6.05 -13.46 -14.03
N SER A 68 6.56 -12.91 -15.13
CA SER A 68 6.58 -13.60 -16.42
C SER A 68 8.01 -13.79 -16.92
N ARG A 69 8.23 -14.89 -17.66
CA ARG A 69 9.44 -15.10 -18.45
C ARG A 69 9.04 -15.19 -19.92
N GLY A 70 9.30 -14.12 -20.68
CA GLY A 70 8.72 -13.96 -22.01
C GLY A 70 7.19 -13.93 -21.91
N SER A 71 6.51 -14.79 -22.66
CA SER A 71 5.04 -14.90 -22.64
C SER A 71 4.49 -15.83 -21.55
N THR A 72 5.34 -16.51 -20.79
CA THR A 72 4.92 -17.48 -19.78
C THR A 72 4.78 -16.82 -18.41
N ASN A 73 3.56 -16.84 -17.86
CA ASN A 73 3.29 -16.42 -16.49
C ASN A 73 3.76 -17.49 -15.51
N LEU A 74 4.75 -17.17 -14.68
CA LEU A 74 5.35 -18.11 -13.74
C LEU A 74 4.50 -18.32 -12.48
N PHE A 75 3.46 -17.52 -12.26
CA PHE A 75 2.55 -17.68 -11.13
C PHE A 75 1.40 -18.65 -11.43
N TRP A 76 1.21 -19.07 -12.68
CA TRP A 76 0.12 -19.98 -13.03
C TRP A 76 0.55 -21.45 -13.01
N ASP A 77 -0.28 -22.27 -12.37
CA ASP A 77 -0.24 -23.73 -12.50
C ASP A 77 -1.67 -24.27 -12.39
N LYS A 78 -2.21 -24.81 -13.49
CA LYS A 78 -3.58 -25.35 -13.54
C LYS A 78 -3.90 -26.44 -12.51
N ASN A 79 -2.89 -27.17 -12.02
CA ASN A 79 -3.07 -28.30 -11.12
C ASN A 79 -2.82 -27.91 -9.65
N ALA A 80 -2.28 -26.71 -9.40
CA ALA A 80 -1.99 -26.25 -8.05
C ALA A 80 -3.25 -25.72 -7.36
N ARG A 81 -3.19 -25.64 -6.02
CA ARG A 81 -4.23 -25.02 -5.20
C ARG A 81 -4.40 -23.54 -5.60
N GLU A 82 -5.65 -23.12 -5.78
CA GLU A 82 -6.01 -21.79 -6.33
C GLU A 82 -5.42 -21.49 -7.73
N SER A 83 -4.97 -22.52 -8.45
CA SER A 83 -4.22 -22.40 -9.71
C SER A 83 -2.92 -21.58 -9.63
N LEU A 84 -2.41 -21.35 -8.40
CA LEU A 84 -1.21 -20.57 -8.12
C LEU A 84 0.00 -21.50 -7.99
N SER A 85 1.04 -21.26 -8.77
CA SER A 85 2.26 -22.08 -8.77
C SER A 85 3.00 -22.02 -7.43
N GLN A 86 3.94 -22.94 -7.22
CA GLN A 86 4.83 -22.89 -6.05
C GLN A 86 5.57 -21.54 -5.95
N MET A 87 6.02 -20.98 -7.08
CA MET A 87 6.65 -19.67 -7.09
C MET A 87 5.70 -18.56 -6.61
N GLY A 88 4.42 -18.62 -6.99
CA GLY A 88 3.42 -17.68 -6.49
C GLY A 88 3.18 -17.82 -4.98
N TRP A 89 3.11 -19.06 -4.48
CA TRP A 89 2.99 -19.31 -3.03
C TRP A 89 4.23 -18.89 -2.25
N ASP A 90 5.42 -19.14 -2.76
CA ASP A 90 6.69 -18.70 -2.15
C ASP A 90 6.76 -17.17 -2.11
N PHE A 91 6.33 -16.49 -3.17
CA PHE A 91 6.24 -15.03 -3.23
C PHE A 91 5.32 -14.50 -2.11
N ILE A 92 4.12 -15.09 -1.97
CA ILE A 92 3.18 -14.74 -0.91
C ILE A 92 3.80 -14.99 0.47
N ALA A 93 4.37 -16.16 0.70
CA ALA A 93 4.96 -16.52 1.98
C ALA A 93 6.03 -15.52 2.40
N ARG A 94 6.93 -15.11 1.50
CA ARG A 94 7.94 -14.09 1.77
C ARG A 94 7.33 -12.73 2.08
N VAL A 95 6.28 -12.31 1.36
CA VAL A 95 5.56 -11.05 1.66
C VAL A 95 4.93 -11.10 3.05
N LEU A 96 4.32 -12.22 3.45
CA LEU A 96 3.70 -12.38 4.77
C LEU A 96 4.73 -12.51 5.90
N THR A 97 5.87 -13.17 5.67
CA THR A 97 6.96 -13.25 6.64
C THR A 97 7.47 -11.85 6.98
N ASN A 98 7.77 -11.05 5.96
CA ASN A 98 8.38 -9.72 6.10
C ASN A 98 7.33 -8.58 6.15
N ALA A 99 6.06 -8.90 6.44
CA ALA A 99 4.95 -7.93 6.35
C ALA A 99 5.09 -6.74 7.31
N LEU A 100 5.58 -6.99 8.53
CA LEU A 100 5.83 -5.95 9.54
C LEU A 100 6.97 -5.03 9.08
N ASP A 101 8.08 -5.62 8.67
CA ASP A 101 9.27 -4.94 8.17
C ASP A 101 8.96 -3.94 7.04
N ILE A 102 8.15 -4.34 6.06
CA ILE A 102 7.81 -3.49 4.90
C ILE A 102 6.59 -2.60 5.15
N CYS A 103 5.91 -2.72 6.30
CA CYS A 103 4.64 -2.02 6.56
C CYS A 103 4.78 -0.50 6.40
N LEU A 104 5.85 0.09 6.95
CA LEU A 104 6.09 1.54 6.86
C LEU A 104 6.28 2.02 5.41
N ILE A 105 6.89 1.19 4.54
CA ILE A 105 7.02 1.51 3.12
C ILE A 105 5.64 1.56 2.46
N LEU A 106 4.82 0.54 2.71
CA LEU A 106 3.50 0.37 2.10
C LEU A 106 2.44 1.33 2.70
N ASN A 107 2.66 1.79 3.93
CA ASN A 107 1.77 2.65 4.71
C ASN A 107 2.59 3.78 5.35
N SER A 108 2.80 4.83 4.56
CA SER A 108 3.90 5.79 4.75
C SER A 108 3.52 7.06 5.51
N SER A 109 2.28 7.18 5.99
CA SER A 109 1.77 8.36 6.69
C SER A 109 0.99 7.94 7.94
N VAL A 110 0.85 8.86 8.90
CA VAL A 110 -0.02 8.65 10.09
C VAL A 110 -1.45 8.30 9.66
N ASN A 111 -1.92 8.87 8.54
CA ASN A 111 -3.27 8.68 8.07
C ASN A 111 -3.51 7.28 7.49
N ALA A 112 -2.47 6.61 6.97
CA ALA A 112 -2.53 5.23 6.50
C ALA A 112 -2.96 4.26 7.61
N TYR A 113 -2.48 4.48 8.84
CA TYR A 113 -2.79 3.61 9.97
C TYR A 113 -4.24 3.73 10.46
N ARG A 114 -4.90 4.89 10.24
CA ARG A 114 -6.36 5.02 10.45
C ARG A 114 -7.19 4.20 9.48
N ARG A 115 -6.62 3.83 8.32
CA ARG A 115 -7.24 2.87 7.39
C ARG A 115 -6.96 1.44 7.83
N LEU A 116 -5.83 1.15 8.47
CA LEU A 116 -5.47 -0.19 8.96
C LEU A 116 -6.09 -0.56 10.32
N ASP A 117 -6.80 0.37 10.95
CA ASP A 117 -7.52 0.15 12.21
C ASP A 117 -8.45 -1.08 12.10
N PRO A 118 -8.30 -2.08 13.00
CA PRO A 118 -9.08 -3.32 13.01
C PRO A 118 -10.59 -3.15 13.11
N HIS A 119 -11.09 -1.99 13.54
CA HIS A 119 -12.53 -1.72 13.65
C HIS A 119 -13.18 -1.38 12.29
N PHE A 120 -12.41 -1.24 11.22
CA PHE A 120 -12.89 -1.01 9.86
C PHE A 120 -12.51 -2.20 8.95
N GLU A 121 -13.14 -2.34 7.77
CA GLU A 121 -12.90 -3.43 6.79
C GLU A 121 -11.51 -3.39 6.12
N ALA A 122 -10.46 -3.13 6.89
CA ALA A 122 -9.10 -2.99 6.43
C ALA A 122 -8.47 -4.35 6.13
N PRO A 123 -7.72 -4.50 5.02
CA PRO A 123 -6.94 -5.70 4.74
C PRO A 123 -5.65 -5.73 5.59
N ASN A 124 -5.79 -5.84 6.93
CA ASN A 124 -4.70 -5.73 7.90
C ASN A 124 -4.22 -7.10 8.46
N GLN A 125 -4.94 -8.18 8.18
CA GLN A 125 -4.56 -9.51 8.66
C GLN A 125 -3.44 -10.06 7.77
N ILE A 126 -2.29 -10.39 8.38
CA ILE A 126 -1.11 -10.91 7.69
C ILE A 126 -1.37 -12.37 7.33
N LYS A 127 -2.18 -12.56 6.29
CA LYS A 127 -2.52 -13.85 5.70
C LYS A 127 -2.90 -13.68 4.23
N ALA A 128 -2.92 -14.78 3.50
CA ALA A 128 -3.40 -14.85 2.14
C ALA A 128 -4.75 -15.56 2.06
N SER A 129 -5.69 -15.05 1.26
CA SER A 129 -6.97 -15.71 1.03
C SER A 129 -7.59 -15.33 -0.31
N PRO A 130 -8.20 -16.26 -1.04
CA PRO A 130 -8.97 -15.92 -2.25
C PRO A 130 -10.29 -15.20 -1.94
N ILE A 131 -10.86 -15.41 -0.74
CA ILE A 131 -12.23 -14.97 -0.39
C ILE A 131 -12.29 -13.97 0.77
N ASP A 132 -11.31 -13.96 1.66
CA ASP A 132 -11.35 -13.16 2.88
C ASP A 132 -11.02 -11.68 2.59
N ARG A 133 -11.97 -10.79 2.87
CA ARG A 133 -11.81 -9.37 2.65
C ARG A 133 -10.82 -8.70 3.60
N GLY A 134 -10.57 -9.25 4.78
CA GLY A 134 -9.60 -8.76 5.76
C GLY A 134 -8.16 -9.23 5.52
N SER A 135 -7.95 -10.15 4.57
CA SER A 135 -6.61 -10.62 4.21
C SER A 135 -5.76 -9.52 3.55
N MET A 136 -4.51 -9.40 3.99
CA MET A 136 -3.50 -8.52 3.41
C MET A 136 -3.22 -8.87 1.95
N VAL A 137 -3.20 -10.16 1.62
CA VAL A 137 -2.96 -10.67 0.27
C VAL A 137 -4.18 -11.45 -0.23
N ARG A 138 -4.73 -11.05 -1.38
CA ARG A 138 -5.74 -11.81 -2.09
C ARG A 138 -5.13 -12.59 -3.24
N ILE A 139 -5.70 -13.74 -3.53
CA ILE A 139 -5.39 -14.56 -4.72
C ILE A 139 -6.61 -14.49 -5.64
N PRO A 140 -6.65 -13.56 -6.62
CA PRO A 140 -7.77 -13.48 -7.55
C PRO A 140 -7.85 -14.73 -8.42
N ILE A 141 -9.08 -15.12 -8.78
CA ILE A 141 -9.27 -16.15 -9.80
C ILE A 141 -8.62 -15.68 -11.10
N GLY A 142 -7.79 -16.54 -11.69
CA GLY A 142 -7.01 -16.24 -12.88
C GLY A 142 -6.81 -17.46 -13.77
N ASN A 143 -6.19 -17.23 -14.93
CA ASN A 143 -5.81 -18.26 -15.89
C ASN A 143 -4.32 -18.13 -16.26
N GLU A 144 -3.85 -18.89 -17.26
CA GLU A 144 -2.47 -18.88 -17.73
C GLU A 144 -1.92 -17.47 -18.04
N ARG A 145 -2.78 -16.53 -18.41
CA ARG A 145 -2.37 -15.15 -18.70
C ARG A 145 -2.59 -14.21 -17.53
N SER A 146 -3.64 -14.40 -16.73
CA SER A 146 -4.10 -13.42 -15.73
C SER A 146 -3.84 -13.78 -14.27
N MET A 147 -3.23 -14.93 -13.98
CA MET A 147 -2.88 -15.34 -12.62
C MET A 147 -1.90 -14.37 -11.99
N ARG A 148 -2.17 -13.97 -10.75
CA ARG A 148 -1.44 -12.92 -10.03
C ARG A 148 -1.72 -12.97 -8.54
N VAL A 149 -0.92 -12.25 -7.77
CA VAL A 149 -1.17 -11.98 -6.35
C VAL A 149 -1.60 -10.53 -6.19
N GLU A 150 -2.49 -10.24 -5.26
CA GLU A 150 -2.95 -8.88 -4.99
C GLU A 150 -2.63 -8.48 -3.55
N VAL A 151 -1.75 -7.50 -3.38
CA VAL A 151 -1.41 -6.95 -2.05
C VAL A 151 -2.30 -5.74 -1.78
N ARG A 152 -3.13 -5.83 -0.74
CA ARG A 152 -4.28 -4.94 -0.51
C ARG A 152 -4.07 -3.91 0.60
N SER A 153 -3.09 -4.14 1.47
CA SER A 153 -2.80 -3.26 2.60
C SER A 153 -2.22 -1.91 2.21
N ILE A 154 -1.73 -1.75 0.97
CA ILE A 154 -0.97 -0.57 0.52
C ILE A 154 -1.84 0.69 0.51
N ALA A 155 -1.29 1.75 1.07
CA ALA A 155 -1.89 3.06 1.11
C ALA A 155 -1.61 3.85 -0.18
N PRO A 156 -2.60 4.59 -0.72
CA PRO A 156 -2.42 5.41 -1.91
C PRO A 156 -1.48 6.60 -1.72
N ASP A 157 -1.07 6.94 -0.50
CA ASP A 157 -0.07 7.98 -0.22
C ASP A 157 1.36 7.45 -0.14
N ALA A 158 1.57 6.14 -0.29
CA ALA A 158 2.88 5.53 -0.41
C ALA A 158 3.60 6.00 -1.69
N ASN A 159 4.94 6.05 -1.63
CA ASN A 159 5.76 6.27 -2.81
C ASN A 159 5.68 5.00 -3.70
N PRO A 160 5.12 5.08 -4.92
CA PRO A 160 4.88 3.89 -5.73
C PRO A 160 6.16 3.17 -6.14
N TYR A 161 7.27 3.88 -6.41
CA TYR A 161 8.54 3.23 -6.74
C TYR A 161 9.07 2.41 -5.56
N LEU A 162 9.05 2.99 -4.36
CA LEU A 162 9.56 2.32 -3.17
C LEU A 162 8.66 1.15 -2.76
N ALA A 163 7.34 1.31 -2.84
CA ALA A 163 6.38 0.24 -2.57
C ALA A 163 6.54 -0.94 -3.53
N LEU A 164 6.62 -0.68 -4.83
CA LEU A 164 6.79 -1.72 -5.84
C LEU A 164 8.17 -2.39 -5.75
N TYR A 165 9.23 -1.62 -5.51
CA TYR A 165 10.58 -2.15 -5.28
C TYR A 165 10.62 -3.07 -4.05
N ALA A 166 10.06 -2.63 -2.92
CA ALA A 166 10.00 -3.42 -1.71
C ALA A 166 9.23 -4.73 -1.93
N LEU A 167 8.05 -4.68 -2.56
CA LEU A 167 7.27 -5.89 -2.83
C LEU A 167 7.98 -6.88 -3.75
N LEU A 168 8.64 -6.39 -4.81
CA LEU A 168 9.40 -7.26 -5.71
C LEU A 168 10.60 -7.89 -5.00
N LYS A 169 11.40 -7.10 -4.27
CA LYS A 169 12.55 -7.61 -3.53
C LYS A 169 12.13 -8.59 -2.45
N THR A 170 11.10 -8.27 -1.68
CA THR A 170 10.55 -9.19 -0.67
C THR A 170 10.06 -10.48 -1.30
N GLY A 171 9.22 -10.41 -2.33
CA GLY A 171 8.63 -11.62 -2.92
C GLY A 171 9.62 -12.49 -3.69
N LEU A 172 10.76 -11.94 -4.14
CA LEU A 172 11.81 -12.70 -4.82
C LEU A 172 12.91 -13.21 -3.88
N GLU A 173 13.33 -12.39 -2.93
CA GLU A 173 14.56 -12.60 -2.15
C GLU A 173 14.33 -12.62 -0.64
N GLY A 174 13.18 -12.13 -0.17
CA GLY A 174 12.87 -12.02 1.25
C GLY A 174 12.89 -13.35 2.00
N SER A 175 13.11 -13.30 3.30
CA SER A 175 13.06 -14.50 4.14
C SER A 175 11.70 -15.21 4.01
N LEU A 176 11.71 -16.54 4.03
CA LEU A 176 10.51 -17.36 3.95
C LEU A 176 10.37 -18.14 5.26
N ASP A 177 9.35 -17.82 6.04
CA ASP A 177 8.91 -18.60 7.17
C ASP A 177 7.61 -19.34 6.78
N PRO A 178 7.63 -20.68 6.66
CA PRO A 178 6.43 -21.47 6.34
C PRO A 178 5.26 -21.26 7.31
N GLN A 179 5.56 -20.89 8.57
CA GLN A 179 4.55 -20.61 9.59
C GLN A 179 3.87 -19.25 9.42
N ALA A 180 4.43 -18.35 8.59
CA ALA A 180 3.85 -17.03 8.35
C ALA A 180 2.52 -17.09 7.57
N SER A 181 2.26 -18.19 6.87
CA SER A 181 1.01 -18.46 6.17
C SER A 181 0.05 -19.37 6.95
N ASP A 182 0.41 -19.80 8.17
CA ASP A 182 -0.44 -20.65 8.99
C ASP A 182 -1.68 -19.85 9.47
N PRO A 183 -2.92 -20.28 9.10
CA PRO A 183 -4.14 -19.64 9.57
C PRO A 183 -4.30 -19.61 11.10
N ALA A 184 -3.61 -20.48 11.84
CA ALA A 184 -3.62 -20.51 13.30
C ALA A 184 -2.81 -19.36 13.92
N ASN A 185 -1.88 -18.77 13.17
CA ASN A 185 -1.03 -17.67 13.64
C ASN A 185 -1.62 -16.32 13.22
N VAL A 186 -2.55 -15.79 14.02
CA VAL A 186 -3.20 -14.51 13.74
C VAL A 186 -2.23 -13.37 14.00
N ARG A 187 -1.58 -12.90 12.92
CA ARG A 187 -0.74 -11.70 12.90
C ARG A 187 -1.50 -10.56 12.20
N ILE A 188 -1.36 -9.35 12.72
CA ILE A 188 -2.00 -8.14 12.17
C ILE A 188 -0.91 -7.09 11.93
N LEU A 189 -1.05 -6.29 10.88
CA LEU A 189 -0.19 -5.13 10.65
C LEU A 189 -0.34 -4.11 11.80
N PRO A 190 0.69 -3.30 12.09
CA PRO A 190 0.60 -2.26 13.09
C PRO A 190 -0.57 -1.30 12.83
N ASP A 191 -1.23 -0.87 13.90
CA ASP A 191 -2.37 0.07 13.86
C ASP A 191 -1.94 1.54 14.07
N ASN A 192 -0.64 1.77 14.25
CA ASN A 192 -0.04 3.08 14.38
C ASN A 192 1.34 3.15 13.73
N ILE A 193 1.74 4.37 13.35
CA ILE A 193 2.99 4.60 12.62
C ILE A 193 4.24 4.39 13.48
N TYR A 194 4.16 4.53 14.80
CA TYR A 194 5.33 4.42 15.67
C TYR A 194 5.82 2.99 15.74
N ASP A 195 4.92 2.04 15.97
CA ASP A 195 5.24 0.61 15.94
C ASP A 195 5.80 0.19 14.57
N ALA A 196 5.21 0.69 13.48
CA ALA A 196 5.72 0.42 12.14
C ALA A 196 7.11 1.04 11.87
N ILE A 197 7.45 2.17 12.52
CA ILE A 197 8.80 2.75 12.46
C ILE A 197 9.80 1.87 13.21
N ASP A 198 9.41 1.33 14.37
CA ASP A 198 10.26 0.47 15.18
C ASP A 198 10.51 -0.88 14.50
N ASP A 199 9.47 -1.50 13.92
CA ASP A 199 9.58 -2.70 13.07
C ASP A 199 10.51 -2.42 11.87
N PHE A 200 10.30 -1.30 11.16
CA PHE A 200 11.09 -0.93 10.00
C PHE A 200 12.57 -0.68 10.35
N ARG A 201 12.87 -0.05 11.49
CA ARG A 201 14.25 0.21 11.96
C ARG A 201 14.97 -1.05 12.43
N SER A 202 14.25 -1.96 13.07
CA SER A 202 14.82 -3.22 13.57
C SER A 202 15.03 -4.26 12.47
N SER A 203 14.36 -4.10 11.32
CA SER A 203 14.48 -5.01 10.19
C SER A 203 15.88 -4.99 9.55
N LYS A 204 16.58 -6.12 9.66
CA LYS A 204 17.80 -6.39 8.90
C LYS A 204 17.54 -6.53 7.41
N PHE A 205 16.40 -7.11 7.04
CA PHE A 205 16.03 -7.31 5.64
C PHE A 205 15.82 -5.97 4.91
N VAL A 206 15.16 -5.00 5.55
CA VAL A 206 15.03 -3.64 5.01
C VAL A 206 16.40 -2.99 4.83
N ALA A 207 17.30 -3.17 5.81
CA ALA A 207 18.68 -2.68 5.74
C ALA A 207 19.44 -3.28 4.54
N GLU A 208 19.21 -4.55 4.22
CA GLU A 208 19.81 -5.25 3.07
C GLU A 208 19.28 -4.71 1.74
N ILE A 209 17.96 -4.50 1.60
CA ILE A 209 17.38 -4.10 0.30
C ILE A 209 17.46 -2.59 0.02
N LEU A 210 17.52 -1.73 1.05
CA LEU A 210 17.62 -0.26 0.89
C LEU A 210 19.01 0.29 1.20
N GLY A 211 19.79 -0.42 2.02
CA GLY A 211 20.99 0.09 2.66
C GLY A 211 20.68 0.84 3.95
N ASN A 212 21.51 0.64 4.99
CA ASN A 212 21.37 1.25 6.32
C ASN A 212 21.13 2.77 6.28
N CYS A 213 21.85 3.49 5.40
CA CYS A 213 21.72 4.95 5.28
C CYS A 213 20.33 5.38 4.79
N VAL A 214 19.76 4.66 3.82
CA VAL A 214 18.43 4.97 3.28
C VAL A 214 17.35 4.57 4.27
N GLN A 215 17.49 3.41 4.92
CA GLN A 215 16.59 2.97 5.99
C GLN A 215 16.50 4.01 7.10
N GLU A 216 17.63 4.42 7.69
CA GLU A 216 17.58 5.38 8.81
C GLU A 216 17.00 6.73 8.38
N LYS A 217 17.41 7.26 7.23
CA LYS A 217 16.86 8.53 6.71
C LYS A 217 15.36 8.45 6.46
N PHE A 218 14.88 7.33 5.90
CA PHE A 218 13.45 7.14 5.68
C PHE A 218 12.70 7.11 7.01
N ALA A 219 13.17 6.32 7.98
CA ALA A 219 12.58 6.23 9.31
C ALA A 219 12.55 7.60 10.01
N GLU A 220 13.65 8.36 9.96
CA GLU A 220 13.76 9.70 10.54
C GLU A 220 12.74 10.68 9.91
N VAL A 221 12.62 10.68 8.58
CA VAL A 221 11.62 11.51 7.87
C VAL A 221 10.20 11.14 8.30
N LYS A 222 9.89 9.85 8.44
CA LYS A 222 8.57 9.39 8.89
C LYS A 222 8.31 9.73 10.35
N LEU A 223 9.30 9.59 11.22
CA LEU A 223 9.20 9.95 12.64
C LEU A 223 8.95 11.46 12.81
N ASN A 224 9.69 12.29 12.06
CA ASN A 224 9.48 13.73 12.04
C ASN A 224 8.06 14.09 11.55
N ALA A 225 7.55 13.39 10.54
CA ALA A 225 6.18 13.56 10.07
C ALA A 225 5.15 13.11 11.11
N ALA A 226 5.38 11.99 11.81
CA ALA A 226 4.51 11.47 12.86
C ALA A 226 4.43 12.40 14.08
N HIS A 227 5.56 13.01 14.44
CA HIS A 227 5.66 13.96 15.55
C HIS A 227 5.09 15.34 15.25
N ARG A 228 4.63 15.62 14.02
CA ARG A 228 3.95 16.87 13.66
C ARG A 228 2.70 17.03 14.51
N SER A 229 2.85 17.70 15.64
CA SER A 229 1.77 18.07 16.55
C SER A 229 1.19 19.41 16.09
N PRO A 230 -0.12 19.48 15.77
CA PRO A 230 -0.78 20.75 15.48
C PRO A 230 -0.58 21.79 16.60
N ARG A 231 -0.54 21.35 17.87
CA ARG A 231 -0.27 22.21 19.03
C ARG A 231 1.13 22.83 19.02
N ARG A 232 2.13 22.17 18.43
CA ARG A 232 3.50 22.71 18.26
C ARG A 232 3.66 23.55 16.99
N LEU A 233 2.79 23.37 15.99
CA LEU A 233 2.79 24.13 14.72
C LEU A 233 1.90 25.39 14.77
N GLY A 234 0.99 25.48 15.75
CA GLY A 234 -0.04 26.51 15.82
C GLY A 234 -1.30 26.11 15.04
N SER A 235 -2.34 26.95 15.06
CA SER A 235 -3.60 26.73 14.33
C SER A 235 -3.54 27.10 12.84
N ILE A 236 -2.37 27.55 12.35
CA ILE A 236 -2.20 28.06 10.99
C ILE A 236 -1.28 27.14 10.21
N ILE A 237 -1.81 26.58 9.14
CA ILE A 237 -1.06 25.81 8.14
C ILE A 237 -0.22 26.77 7.30
N LYS A 238 1.10 26.62 7.32
CA LYS A 238 2.01 27.49 6.53
C LYS A 238 1.99 27.09 5.06
N SER A 239 2.11 28.06 4.15
CA SER A 239 2.09 27.80 2.70
C SER A 239 3.19 26.83 2.23
N SER A 240 4.33 26.76 2.92
CA SER A 240 5.38 25.78 2.63
C SER A 240 4.98 24.35 3.00
N GLU A 241 4.08 24.17 3.97
CA GLU A 241 3.52 22.86 4.36
C GLU A 241 2.50 22.37 3.32
N VAL A 242 1.79 23.31 2.69
CA VAL A 242 0.84 23.09 1.58
C VAL A 242 1.57 22.61 0.32
N VAL A 243 2.74 23.19 0.01
CA VAL A 243 3.51 22.89 -1.22
C VAL A 243 4.18 21.51 -1.20
N PHE A 244 4.69 21.06 -0.05
CA PHE A 244 5.38 19.76 0.06
C PHE A 244 4.46 18.60 0.45
N HIS A 245 3.30 18.89 1.05
CA HIS A 245 2.28 17.90 1.36
C HIS A 245 0.93 18.40 0.87
N HIS A 246 0.55 18.02 -0.35
CA HIS A 246 -0.79 18.32 -0.90
C HIS A 246 -1.94 17.81 -0.01
N GLU A 247 -1.69 16.85 0.88
CA GLU A 247 -2.63 16.40 1.91
C GLU A 247 -2.96 17.47 2.96
N VAL A 248 -1.98 18.33 3.28
CA VAL A 248 -2.15 19.50 4.15
C VAL A 248 -2.97 20.58 3.42
N THR A 249 -2.85 20.70 2.09
CA THR A 249 -3.73 21.56 1.28
C THR A 249 -5.18 21.10 1.38
N ASN A 250 -5.42 19.79 1.20
CA ASN A 250 -6.77 19.25 1.28
C ASN A 250 -7.34 19.37 2.69
N GLN A 251 -6.58 19.07 3.75
CA GLN A 251 -7.01 19.29 5.13
C GLN A 251 -7.29 20.77 5.45
N TYR A 252 -6.47 21.68 4.92
CA TYR A 252 -6.71 23.12 5.03
C TYR A 252 -8.04 23.51 4.39
N LEU A 253 -8.28 23.10 3.15
CA LEU A 253 -9.53 23.39 2.43
C LEU A 253 -10.75 22.78 3.15
N TRP A 254 -10.62 21.57 3.69
CA TRP A 254 -11.66 20.95 4.50
C TRP A 254 -11.98 21.70 5.80
N ASN A 255 -10.98 22.30 6.46
CA ASN A 255 -11.20 23.13 7.64
C ASN A 255 -11.80 24.51 7.34
N GLN A 256 -11.88 24.91 6.07
CA GLN A 256 -12.57 26.14 5.65
C GLN A 256 -14.06 25.93 5.37
N PHE A 257 -14.53 24.68 5.32
CA PHE A 257 -15.93 24.30 5.17
C PHE A 257 -16.58 24.14 6.55
#